data_AF-A0AAW9IW37-F1
#
_entry.id   AF-A0AAW9IW37-F1
#
_cell.length_a   1.000
_cell.length_b   1.000
_cell.length_c   1.000
_cell.angle_alpha   90.00
_cell.angle_beta   90.00
_cell.angle_gamma   90.00
#
_symmetry.space_group_name_H-M   'P 1'
#
loop_
_entity.id
_entity.type
_entity.pdbx_description
1 polymer ?
#
loop_
_entity_poly.entity_id
_entity_poly.type
_entity_poly.pdbx_seq_one_letter_code
_entity_poly.pdbx_strand_id
1 'polypeptide(L)'
;IVIETFDKNTFVLSTPTTTTGSLIGIKSTEKTSLEDNLMYANSLLIDLDKNNINNLFRESYNKDSMVIDDSEIDKGYIRVTGTHYGKITIAPAIAKMLCDTIANNLNCTLKKNFIDKRREIYKFRELGKKEANEIIAVDKRYGKIICVCNNISEGEIVDCIRRPLGARTVEGVKRRTGS
;
A
#
# COMPACT_ATOMS: atom_id res chain seq x y z
N ILE A 1 14.92 12.29 -18.80
CA ILE A 1 13.97 11.20 -19.06
C ILE A 1 14.21 10.75 -20.50
N VAL A 2 14.54 9.48 -20.70
CA VAL A 2 14.69 8.90 -22.04
C VAL A 2 13.46 8.05 -22.31
N ILE A 3 12.85 8.17 -23.49
CA ILE A 3 11.63 7.46 -23.85
C ILE A 3 11.84 6.79 -25.21
N GLU A 4 11.53 5.50 -25.29
CA GLU A 4 11.46 4.75 -26.53
C GLU A 4 10.03 4.24 -26.72
N THR A 5 9.46 4.53 -27.89
CA THR A 5 8.09 4.17 -28.24
C THR A 5 8.14 3.05 -29.27
N PHE A 6 7.55 1.90 -28.96
CA PHE A 6 7.47 0.76 -29.88
C PHE A 6 6.22 0.85 -30.76
N ASP A 7 5.11 1.29 -30.16
CA ASP A 7 3.85 1.50 -30.85
C ASP A 7 2.99 2.53 -30.07
N LYS A 8 1.76 2.80 -30.53
CA LYS A 8 0.85 3.80 -29.90
C LYS A 8 0.51 3.48 -28.43
N ASN A 9 0.60 2.23 -28.04
CA ASN A 9 0.17 1.69 -26.76
C ASN A 9 1.34 1.19 -25.89
N THR A 10 2.49 0.92 -26.49
CA THR A 10 3.68 0.38 -25.84
C THR A 10 4.85 1.35 -25.86
N PHE A 11 5.34 1.72 -24.67
CA PHE A 11 6.55 2.51 -24.53
C PHE A 11 7.34 2.11 -23.29
N VAL A 12 8.63 2.42 -23.33
CA VAL A 12 9.56 2.32 -22.21
C VAL A 12 10.08 3.72 -21.91
N LEU A 13 10.13 4.07 -20.64
CA LEU A 13 10.79 5.26 -20.16
C LEU A 13 11.80 4.92 -19.09
N SER A 14 12.89 5.68 -19.04
CA SER A 14 13.87 5.65 -17.98
C SER A 14 14.05 7.03 -17.39
N THR A 15 13.96 7.12 -16.06
CA THR A 15 14.25 8.32 -15.30
C THR A 15 15.24 8.03 -14.18
N PRO A 16 16.29 8.84 -14.00
CA PRO A 16 17.19 8.68 -12.88
C PRO A 16 16.43 8.91 -11.56
N THR A 17 16.85 8.20 -10.51
CA THR A 17 16.34 8.39 -9.14
C THR A 17 17.26 9.32 -8.35
N THR A 18 16.78 9.87 -7.24
CA THR A 18 17.54 10.80 -6.38
C THR A 18 18.64 10.14 -5.55
N THR A 19 18.60 8.81 -5.42
CA THR A 19 19.59 8.03 -4.66
C THR A 19 20.62 7.42 -5.61
N THR A 20 20.28 6.29 -6.25
CA THR A 20 21.13 5.55 -7.17
C THR A 20 20.28 4.64 -8.05
N GLY A 21 20.55 4.63 -9.36
CA GLY A 21 19.82 3.81 -10.34
C GLY A 21 18.69 4.57 -11.04
N SER A 22 18.03 3.88 -11.96
CA SER A 22 16.96 4.44 -12.78
C SER A 22 15.64 3.74 -12.50
N LEU A 23 14.55 4.50 -12.48
CA LEU A 23 13.21 3.96 -12.54
C LEU A 23 12.87 3.73 -14.02
N ILE A 24 12.56 2.47 -14.33
CA ILE A 24 12.13 2.05 -15.66
C ILE A 24 10.63 1.88 -15.63
N GLY A 25 9.92 2.68 -16.43
CA GLY A 25 8.48 2.57 -16.62
C GLY A 25 8.20 1.89 -17.94
N ILE A 26 7.47 0.77 -17.90
CA ILE A 26 7.05 0.05 -19.10
C ILE A 26 5.53 0.07 -19.13
N LYS A 27 4.97 0.62 -20.21
CA LYS A 27 3.54 0.57 -20.48
C LYS A 27 3.31 -0.39 -21.64
N SER A 28 2.35 -1.30 -21.47
CA SER A 28 1.82 -2.14 -22.54
C SER A 28 0.31 -2.33 -22.32
N THR A 29 -0.44 -2.54 -23.41
CA THR A 29 -1.85 -2.96 -23.36
C THR A 29 -2.01 -4.46 -23.16
N GLU A 30 -0.98 -5.24 -23.48
CA GLU A 30 -0.98 -6.68 -23.28
C GLU A 30 -0.32 -7.05 -21.96
N LYS A 31 -0.67 -8.23 -21.45
CA LYS A 31 -0.08 -8.73 -20.22
C LYS A 31 1.33 -9.27 -20.53
N THR A 32 2.36 -8.54 -20.09
CA THR A 32 3.75 -8.93 -20.32
C THR A 32 4.34 -9.73 -19.15
N SER A 33 5.21 -10.68 -19.47
CA SER A 33 6.05 -11.39 -18.52
C SER A 33 7.22 -10.51 -18.04
N LEU A 34 8.01 -10.98 -17.07
CA LEU A 34 9.22 -10.24 -16.68
C LEU A 34 10.27 -10.25 -17.80
N GLU A 35 10.36 -11.34 -18.55
CA GLU A 35 11.30 -11.50 -19.67
C GLU A 35 10.98 -10.52 -20.80
N ASP A 36 9.70 -10.40 -21.18
CA ASP A 36 9.26 -9.42 -22.19
C ASP A 36 9.62 -7.99 -21.75
N ASN A 37 9.38 -7.68 -20.47
CA ASN A 37 9.69 -6.38 -19.89
C ASN A 37 11.21 -6.10 -19.85
N LEU A 38 12.04 -7.11 -19.63
CA LEU A 38 13.50 -6.97 -19.72
C LEU A 38 13.95 -6.74 -21.16
N MET A 39 13.32 -7.38 -22.15
CA MET A 39 13.61 -7.10 -23.57
C MET A 39 13.28 -5.65 -23.93
N TYR A 40 12.11 -5.16 -23.51
CA TYR A 40 11.72 -3.76 -23.66
C TYR A 40 12.68 -2.81 -22.94
N ALA A 41 13.10 -3.12 -21.71
CA ALA A 41 14.05 -2.28 -20.99
C ALA A 41 15.44 -2.24 -21.67
N ASN A 42 15.86 -3.37 -22.25
CA ASN A 42 17.17 -3.52 -22.88
C ASN A 42 17.31 -2.80 -24.23
N SER A 43 16.22 -2.36 -24.85
CA SER A 43 16.30 -1.50 -26.03
C SER A 43 16.88 -0.12 -25.68
N LEU A 44 16.61 0.35 -24.45
CA LEU A 44 16.94 1.69 -23.98
C LEU A 44 18.17 1.70 -23.07
N LEU A 45 18.43 0.61 -22.34
CA LEU A 45 19.55 0.46 -21.42
C LEU A 45 20.31 -0.82 -21.76
N ILE A 46 21.63 -0.78 -21.81
CA ILE A 46 22.44 -1.95 -22.17
C ILE A 46 22.62 -2.85 -20.93
N ASP A 47 22.50 -4.17 -21.13
CA ASP A 47 22.83 -5.24 -20.16
C ASP A 47 22.04 -5.22 -18.85
N LEU A 48 20.73 -4.92 -18.89
CA LEU A 48 19.85 -5.13 -17.75
C LEU A 48 19.45 -6.61 -17.61
N ASP A 49 19.73 -7.15 -16.44
CA ASP A 49 19.28 -8.45 -15.99
C ASP A 49 18.30 -8.33 -14.79
N LYS A 50 17.71 -9.47 -14.40
CA LYS A 50 16.81 -9.55 -13.25
C LYS A 50 17.49 -9.20 -11.92
N ASN A 51 18.77 -9.49 -11.78
CA ASN A 51 19.55 -9.21 -10.57
C ASN A 51 19.80 -7.70 -10.38
N ASN A 52 19.69 -6.90 -11.45
CA ASN A 52 19.75 -5.44 -11.37
C ASN A 52 18.44 -4.80 -10.87
N ILE A 53 17.36 -5.56 -10.72
CA ILE A 53 16.05 -5.05 -10.30
C ILE A 53 15.92 -5.11 -8.78
N ASN A 54 15.99 -3.94 -8.13
CA ASN A 54 15.74 -3.83 -6.68
C ASN A 54 14.25 -3.93 -6.34
N ASN A 55 13.38 -3.31 -7.13
CA ASN A 55 11.93 -3.27 -6.89
C ASN A 55 11.18 -3.42 -8.21
N LEU A 56 10.09 -4.19 -8.18
CA LEU A 56 9.19 -4.35 -9.31
C LEU A 56 7.76 -4.01 -8.87
N PHE A 57 7.16 -3.03 -9.54
CA PHE A 57 5.77 -2.65 -9.34
C PHE A 57 4.99 -2.98 -10.61
N ARG A 58 3.79 -3.53 -10.43
CA ARG A 58 2.86 -3.80 -11.54
C ARG A 58 1.52 -3.18 -11.20
N GLU A 59 1.11 -2.25 -12.05
CA GLU A 59 -0.18 -1.59 -11.94
C GLU A 59 -0.99 -1.87 -13.20
N SER A 60 -2.26 -2.24 -13.02
CA SER A 60 -3.20 -2.41 -14.12
C SER A 60 -4.08 -1.17 -14.21
N TYR A 61 -4.10 -0.56 -15.39
CA TYR A 61 -4.91 0.62 -15.64
C TYR A 61 -6.25 0.22 -16.26
N ASN A 62 -7.19 -0.18 -15.42
CA ASN A 62 -8.55 -0.53 -15.85
C ASN A 62 -9.49 0.66 -15.68
N LYS A 63 -10.35 0.89 -16.67
CA LYS A 63 -11.40 1.94 -16.65
C LYS A 63 -12.80 1.38 -16.41
N ASP A 64 -12.90 0.12 -16.00
CA ASP A 64 -14.18 -0.50 -15.68
C ASP A 64 -14.88 0.28 -14.58
N SER A 65 -16.21 0.39 -14.69
CA SER A 65 -17.00 1.06 -13.67
C SER A 65 -16.98 0.29 -12.35
N MET A 66 -17.07 1.03 -11.24
CA MET A 66 -17.41 0.45 -9.95
C MET A 66 -18.94 0.32 -9.88
N VAL A 67 -19.45 -0.88 -9.61
CA VAL A 67 -20.88 -1.18 -9.51
C VAL A 67 -21.22 -1.53 -8.07
N ILE A 68 -22.27 -0.89 -7.55
CA ILE A 68 -22.89 -1.22 -6.27
C ILE A 68 -24.22 -1.88 -6.61
N ASP A 69 -24.40 -3.12 -6.16
CA ASP A 69 -25.58 -3.94 -6.36
C ASP A 69 -26.18 -4.27 -5.00
N ASP A 70 -27.32 -3.64 -4.71
CA ASP A 70 -28.10 -3.75 -3.47
C ASP A 70 -29.44 -4.46 -3.70
N SER A 71 -29.62 -5.15 -4.83
CA SER A 71 -30.85 -5.87 -5.18
C SER A 71 -31.27 -6.93 -4.15
N GLU A 72 -30.32 -7.43 -3.36
CA GLU A 72 -30.51 -8.49 -2.36
C GLU A 72 -30.34 -7.94 -0.93
N ILE A 73 -30.57 -6.64 -0.74
CA ILE A 73 -30.41 -5.98 0.57
C ILE A 73 -31.36 -6.53 1.63
N ASP A 74 -32.56 -6.96 1.26
CA ASP A 74 -33.52 -7.62 2.15
C ASP A 74 -32.99 -8.96 2.70
N LYS A 75 -32.02 -9.57 2.01
CA LYS A 75 -31.29 -10.76 2.46
C LYS A 75 -29.99 -10.42 3.19
N GLY A 76 -29.74 -9.14 3.46
CA GLY A 76 -28.55 -8.63 4.13
C GLY A 76 -27.30 -8.63 3.24
N TYR A 77 -27.45 -8.55 1.91
CA TYR A 77 -26.34 -8.63 0.97
C TYR A 77 -26.24 -7.37 0.10
N ILE A 78 -25.04 -6.78 0.05
CA ILE A 78 -24.68 -5.71 -0.89
C ILE A 78 -23.35 -6.09 -1.54
N ARG A 79 -23.27 -5.99 -2.86
CA ARG A 79 -22.09 -6.33 -3.63
C ARG A 79 -21.47 -5.08 -4.25
N VAL A 80 -20.17 -4.90 -4.02
CA VAL A 80 -19.37 -3.89 -4.72
C VAL A 80 -18.37 -4.60 -5.62
N THR A 81 -18.45 -4.36 -6.92
CA THR A 81 -17.57 -4.94 -7.93
C THR A 81 -16.98 -3.85 -8.82
N GLY A 82 -15.91 -4.17 -9.53
CA GLY A 82 -15.24 -3.26 -10.46
C GLY A 82 -13.74 -3.26 -10.27
N THR A 83 -13.02 -2.88 -11.33
CA THR A 83 -11.55 -2.91 -11.34
C THR A 83 -10.91 -1.55 -11.57
N HIS A 84 -11.71 -0.46 -11.53
CA HIS A 84 -11.27 0.91 -11.81
C HIS A 84 -9.93 1.25 -11.13
N TYR A 85 -9.00 1.85 -11.88
CA TYR A 85 -7.68 2.23 -11.36
C TYR A 85 -7.79 3.19 -10.15
N GLY A 86 -8.82 4.04 -10.14
CA GLY A 86 -9.12 4.98 -9.05
C GLY A 86 -9.88 4.38 -7.85
N LYS A 87 -10.05 3.06 -7.76
CA LYS A 87 -10.87 2.41 -6.72
C LYS A 87 -10.48 2.80 -5.28
N ILE A 88 -9.20 3.02 -5.00
CA ILE A 88 -8.73 3.42 -3.66
C ILE A 88 -9.21 4.84 -3.33
N THR A 89 -9.15 5.76 -4.30
CA THR A 89 -9.60 7.15 -4.14
C THR A 89 -11.12 7.25 -3.94
N ILE A 90 -11.88 6.39 -4.62
CA ILE A 90 -13.35 6.40 -4.58
C ILE A 90 -13.91 5.57 -3.39
N ALA A 91 -13.10 4.67 -2.81
CA ALA A 91 -13.53 3.79 -1.73
C ALA A 91 -14.19 4.50 -0.53
N PRO A 92 -13.70 5.66 -0.04
CA PRO A 92 -14.38 6.37 1.06
C PRO A 92 -15.79 6.87 0.68
N ALA A 93 -15.99 7.29 -0.56
CA ALA A 93 -17.30 7.74 -1.05
C ALA A 93 -18.27 6.56 -1.16
N ILE A 94 -17.81 5.43 -1.71
CA ILE A 94 -18.60 4.18 -1.75
C ILE A 94 -18.95 3.73 -0.32
N ALA A 95 -18.00 3.74 0.60
CA ALA A 95 -18.23 3.36 1.99
C ALA A 95 -19.30 4.23 2.66
N LYS A 96 -19.30 5.55 2.40
CA LYS A 96 -20.33 6.46 2.90
C LYS A 96 -21.71 6.11 2.32
N MET A 97 -21.81 5.91 1.00
CA MET A 97 -23.06 5.52 0.35
C MET A 97 -23.62 4.22 0.93
N LEU A 98 -22.77 3.20 1.10
CA LEU A 98 -23.18 1.93 1.71
C LEU A 98 -23.64 2.10 3.15
N CYS A 99 -22.95 2.93 3.94
CA CYS A 99 -23.32 3.21 5.32
C CYS A 99 -24.72 3.83 5.39
N ASP A 100 -25.00 4.84 4.55
CA ASP A 100 -26.31 5.50 4.50
C ASP A 100 -27.42 4.52 4.07
N THR A 101 -27.16 3.71 3.04
CA THR A 101 -28.09 2.67 2.58
C THR A 101 -28.41 1.66 3.69
N ILE A 102 -27.39 1.13 4.37
CA ILE A 102 -27.56 0.15 5.45
C ILE A 102 -28.28 0.79 6.65
N ALA A 103 -27.91 2.01 7.03
CA ALA A 103 -28.49 2.69 8.17
C ALA A 103 -29.99 2.95 7.97
N ASN A 104 -30.40 3.35 6.77
CA ASN A 104 -31.80 3.55 6.42
C ASN A 104 -32.59 2.23 6.41
N ASN A 105 -32.03 1.15 5.83
CA ASN A 105 -32.71 -0.14 5.77
C ASN A 105 -32.88 -0.80 7.15
N LEU A 106 -31.91 -0.63 8.05
CA LEU A 106 -31.92 -1.23 9.38
C LEU A 106 -32.46 -0.30 10.48
N ASN A 107 -32.89 0.92 10.14
CA ASN A 107 -33.26 1.97 11.10
C ASN A 107 -32.19 2.20 12.19
N CYS A 108 -30.92 2.20 11.79
CA CYS A 108 -29.80 2.39 12.70
C CYS A 108 -29.70 3.85 13.18
N THR A 109 -29.19 4.03 14.39
CA THR A 109 -28.86 5.36 14.92
C THR A 109 -27.37 5.44 15.26
N LEU A 110 -26.80 6.65 15.15
CA LEU A 110 -25.40 6.87 15.49
C LEU A 110 -25.14 6.62 16.98
N LYS A 111 -24.09 5.87 17.28
CA LYS A 111 -23.64 5.63 18.64
C LYS A 111 -23.01 6.91 19.22
N LYS A 112 -23.65 7.50 20.23
CA LYS A 112 -23.22 8.76 20.87
C LYS A 112 -21.75 8.78 21.32
N ASN A 113 -21.27 7.66 21.87
CA ASN A 113 -19.91 7.55 22.43
C ASN A 113 -18.99 6.69 21.55
N PHE A 114 -19.05 6.86 20.23
CA PHE A 114 -18.15 6.17 19.31
C PHE A 114 -16.74 6.76 19.38
N ILE A 115 -15.72 5.89 19.49
CA ILE A 115 -14.32 6.30 19.53
C ILE A 115 -13.74 6.12 18.12
N ASP A 116 -13.71 7.22 17.35
CA ASP A 116 -13.14 7.26 15.99
C ASP A 116 -11.62 7.53 15.99
N LYS A 117 -10.91 6.94 16.95
CA LYS A 117 -9.46 7.10 17.06
C LYS A 117 -8.78 5.75 17.11
N ARG A 118 -7.81 5.58 16.22
CA ARG A 118 -6.86 4.48 16.31
C ARG A 118 -5.95 4.70 17.51
N ARG A 119 -5.62 3.63 18.24
CA ARG A 119 -4.57 3.64 19.26
C ARG A 119 -3.28 4.22 18.65
N GLU A 120 -2.69 5.19 19.32
CA GLU A 120 -1.40 5.77 18.94
C GLU A 120 -0.30 4.70 19.01
N ILE A 121 0.65 4.81 18.09
CA ILE A 121 1.78 3.89 18.00
C ILE A 121 3.06 4.71 18.02
N TYR A 122 4.03 4.30 18.82
CA TYR A 122 5.36 4.87 18.78
C TYR A 122 6.06 4.37 17.54
N LYS A 123 6.57 5.29 16.73
CA LYS A 123 7.48 4.98 15.63
C LYS A 123 8.84 5.58 15.97
N PHE A 124 9.82 4.73 16.23
CA PHE A 124 11.06 5.19 16.85
C PHE A 124 11.77 6.25 16.02
N ARG A 125 11.73 6.10 14.69
CA ARG A 125 12.29 7.05 13.71
C ARG A 125 11.65 8.44 13.69
N GLU A 126 10.44 8.59 14.23
CA GLU A 126 9.70 9.86 14.27
C GLU A 126 9.88 10.58 15.63
N LEU A 127 10.55 9.95 16.61
CA LEU A 127 10.72 10.51 17.96
C LEU A 127 11.94 11.42 18.07
N GLY A 128 11.79 12.50 18.84
CA GLY A 128 12.93 13.29 19.31
C GLY A 128 13.79 12.53 20.33
N LYS A 129 15.03 12.98 20.56
CA LYS A 129 15.95 12.32 21.51
C LYS A 129 15.35 12.15 22.91
N LYS A 130 14.60 13.14 23.39
CA LYS A 130 13.97 13.10 24.72
C LYS A 130 12.89 12.02 24.77
N GLU A 131 11.96 12.03 23.81
CA GLU A 131 10.87 11.06 23.71
C GLU A 131 11.39 9.63 23.50
N ALA A 132 12.44 9.47 22.68
CA ALA A 132 13.12 8.20 22.48
C ALA A 132 13.69 7.66 23.79
N ASN A 133 14.37 8.50 24.59
CA ASN A 133 14.88 8.08 25.90
C ASN A 133 13.77 7.75 26.89
N GLU A 134 12.65 8.49 26.87
CA GLU A 134 11.48 8.23 27.70
C GLU A 134 10.85 6.86 27.36
N ILE A 135 10.62 6.55 26.08
CA ILE A 135 10.06 5.25 25.70
C ILE A 135 11.03 4.09 25.97
N ILE A 136 12.34 4.31 25.81
CA ILE A 136 13.38 3.31 26.15
C ILE A 136 13.40 3.04 27.65
N ALA A 137 13.19 4.07 28.49
CA ALA A 137 13.11 3.90 29.93
C ALA A 137 11.88 3.07 30.35
N VAL A 138 10.76 3.20 29.63
CA VAL A 138 9.54 2.39 29.86
C VAL A 138 9.70 0.97 29.33
N ASP A 139 10.25 0.81 28.12
CA ASP A 139 10.48 -0.48 27.48
C ASP A 139 11.80 -0.48 26.70
N LYS A 140 12.81 -1.14 27.29
CA LYS A 140 14.18 -1.21 26.75
C LYS A 140 14.25 -1.77 25.32
N ARG A 141 13.23 -2.51 24.86
CA ARG A 141 13.18 -3.04 23.48
C ARG A 141 13.09 -1.94 22.43
N TYR A 142 12.58 -0.75 22.78
CA TYR A 142 12.60 0.40 21.87
C TYR A 142 14.03 0.92 21.61
N GLY A 143 15.00 0.58 22.46
CA GLY A 143 16.40 0.96 22.27
C GLY A 143 17.19 0.01 21.38
N LYS A 144 16.61 -1.13 21.00
CA LYS A 144 17.26 -2.15 20.18
C LYS A 144 16.77 -2.04 18.74
N ILE A 145 17.58 -1.45 17.86
CA ILE A 145 17.27 -1.34 16.44
C ILE A 145 17.45 -2.69 15.74
N ILE A 146 16.39 -3.16 15.08
CA ILE A 146 16.37 -4.41 14.31
C ILE A 146 16.52 -4.13 12.82
N CYS A 147 15.81 -3.11 12.30
CA CYS A 147 15.98 -2.66 10.92
C CYS A 147 16.70 -1.31 10.92
N VAL A 148 17.98 -1.31 10.53
CA VAL A 148 18.78 -0.08 10.45
C VAL A 148 18.31 0.83 9.32
N CYS A 149 17.93 0.26 8.16
CA CYS A 149 17.49 1.03 6.99
C CYS A 149 16.26 1.91 7.28
N ASN A 150 15.32 1.38 8.07
CA ASN A 150 14.06 2.06 8.40
C ASN A 150 14.00 2.58 9.84
N ASN A 151 15.09 2.41 10.61
CA ASN A 151 15.17 2.72 12.04
C ASN A 151 14.01 2.12 12.86
N ILE A 152 13.78 0.82 12.70
CA ILE A 152 12.72 0.08 13.40
C ILE A 152 13.31 -0.68 14.59
N SER A 153 12.76 -0.42 15.76
CA SER A 153 13.11 -1.05 17.03
C SER A 153 12.43 -2.40 17.25
N GLU A 154 12.99 -3.23 18.13
CA GLU A 154 12.36 -4.46 18.62
C GLU A 154 11.04 -4.15 19.32
N GLY A 155 10.94 -3.02 20.02
CA GLY A 155 9.73 -2.53 20.66
C GLY A 155 8.57 -2.36 19.67
N GLU A 156 8.82 -1.73 18.52
CA GLU A 156 7.82 -1.56 17.45
C GLU A 156 7.33 -2.90 16.88
N ILE A 157 8.25 -3.84 16.67
CA ILE A 157 7.92 -5.18 16.16
C ILE A 157 7.04 -5.90 17.18
N VAL A 158 7.40 -5.88 18.46
CA VAL A 158 6.62 -6.55 19.51
C VAL A 158 5.25 -5.88 19.68
N ASP A 159 5.18 -4.55 19.68
CA ASP A 159 3.90 -3.82 19.77
C ASP A 159 2.95 -4.19 18.62
N CYS A 160 3.47 -4.22 17.38
CA CYS A 160 2.63 -4.50 16.23
C CYS A 160 2.06 -5.94 16.23
N ILE A 161 2.75 -6.89 16.87
CA ILE A 161 2.33 -8.28 17.06
C ILE A 161 1.29 -8.39 18.19
N ARG A 162 1.50 -7.67 19.30
CA ARG A 162 0.68 -7.82 20.52
C ARG A 162 -0.56 -6.93 20.58
N ARG A 163 -0.62 -5.85 19.81
CA ARG A 163 -1.81 -4.96 19.78
C ARG A 163 -3.06 -5.67 19.21
N PRO A 164 -4.28 -5.14 19.45
CA PRO A 164 -5.50 -5.68 18.84
C PRO A 164 -5.37 -5.84 17.33
N LEU A 165 -5.82 -6.99 16.81
CA LEU A 165 -5.61 -7.39 15.42
C LEU A 165 -4.13 -7.32 15.01
N GLY A 166 -3.22 -7.83 15.85
CA GLY A 166 -1.77 -7.73 15.64
C GLY A 166 -1.23 -8.54 14.46
N ALA A 167 0.01 -8.27 14.05
CA ALA A 167 0.69 -8.99 12.97
C ALA A 167 0.86 -10.48 13.32
N ARG A 168 0.67 -11.35 12.33
CA ARG A 168 0.88 -12.81 12.44
C ARG A 168 1.82 -13.36 11.37
N THR A 169 2.29 -12.50 10.47
CA THR A 169 3.21 -12.84 9.38
C THR A 169 4.29 -11.78 9.29
N VAL A 170 5.42 -12.13 8.68
CA VAL A 170 6.53 -11.19 8.42
C VAL A 170 6.03 -10.00 7.59
N GLU A 171 5.21 -10.25 6.57
CA GLU A 171 4.60 -9.20 5.76
C GLU A 171 3.67 -8.31 6.58
N GLY A 172 2.92 -8.89 7.53
CA GLY A 172 2.10 -8.15 8.47
C GLY A 172 2.92 -7.23 9.39
N VAL A 173 4.12 -7.65 9.78
CA VAL A 173 5.06 -6.80 10.52
C VAL A 173 5.51 -5.66 9.63
N LYS A 174 6.01 -5.95 8.42
CA LYS A 174 6.49 -4.94 7.46
C LYS A 174 5.48 -3.83 7.18
N ARG A 175 4.23 -4.20 6.88
CA ARG A 175 3.14 -3.23 6.63
C ARG A 175 2.81 -2.37 7.84
N ARG A 176 3.05 -2.86 9.06
CA ARG A 176 2.67 -2.16 10.30
C ARG A 176 3.76 -1.28 10.86
N THR A 177 5.02 -1.63 10.62
CA THR A 177 6.20 -0.86 11.05
C THR A 177 6.74 0.02 9.93
N GLY A 178 6.42 -0.27 8.67
CA GLY A 178 7.00 0.40 7.51
C GLY A 178 8.48 0.04 7.31
N SER A 179 8.83 -1.23 7.61
CA SER A 179 10.17 -1.80 7.42
C SER A 179 10.37 -2.41 6.05
#